data_AF-A0A2V5U1E0-F1
#
_entry.id   AF-A0A2V5U1E0-F1
#
_cell.length_a   1.000
_cell.length_b   1.000
_cell.length_c   1.000
_cell.angle_alpha   90.00
_cell.angle_beta   90.00
_cell.angle_gamma   90.00
#
_symmetry.space_group_name_H-M   'P 1'
#
loop_
_entity.id
_entity.type
_entity.pdbx_description
1 polymer ?
#
loop_
_entity_poly.entity_id
_entity_poly.type
_entity_poly.pdbx_seq_one_letter_code
_entity_poly.pdbx_strand_id
1 'polypeptide(L)'
;MTPGQHSCPLPRCVRLTLQKPQPKSNGKVSSPTPNLYDHWRALAQAAPALREAEEAAPSERLLQRIWQHQRLQRDQLKTLDGRRVRVLHPGFWNHEAGPDFRGAIVQFACEPPRSGDVEIDLHPAGWRGHGHDRNPAYQIVVLHVVWEADSSAACALPTLALKSQLDSPLNELRLWLSHDSDAPGLLAGQCSAPLRDLPENILREVLQQAAHLRLQRKASEFAARARQVGWEQSLWEGLFAALGYKQNVWPMRRVAELLPLLLARELKKRGATFALQARLFGVSGLLPNELTRARASADNYLRRVWDHWWREREQFADFILPRALWRFNGLRPANHPQRRLALAAHWLDAGNLPDKLERWFSAPIADQKLEWSLLEILQAGRDDFWSWHWTLRSARMTKSQPLLGAQRVTDLAVNVVLPWFWMRAVVGKSDGLRQAAEHRYFAWPRSEDNAVLRLARQRLLGGTKAGALRTAAMQQGLLQIVRDFCAHSNALCENCRFPELVRGLNAGLQGHEINPPPKPTRDASPDNRRLDPP
;
A
#
# COMPACT_ATOMS: atom_id res chain seq x y z
N MET A 1 -77.99 28.88 10.85
CA MET A 1 -77.39 27.81 11.67
C MET A 1 -76.08 27.40 11.02
N THR A 2 -74.97 27.50 11.75
CA THR A 2 -73.64 26.86 11.51
C THR A 2 -73.75 25.31 11.48
N PRO A 3 -72.71 24.48 11.19
CA PRO A 3 -71.34 24.67 10.63
C PRO A 3 -70.87 23.62 9.56
N GLY A 4 -69.69 23.85 8.94
CA GLY A 4 -68.57 22.87 8.78
C GLY A 4 -68.51 21.85 7.61
N GLN A 5 -67.39 21.89 6.85
CA GLN A 5 -66.58 20.75 6.28
C GLN A 5 -65.47 21.32 5.35
N HIS A 6 -64.17 21.21 5.70
CA HIS A 6 -63.18 20.16 5.38
C HIS A 6 -62.60 20.11 3.93
N SER A 7 -61.43 20.76 3.77
CA SER A 7 -60.13 20.31 3.17
C SER A 7 -60.06 19.38 1.94
N CYS A 8 -59.34 19.81 0.87
CA CYS A 8 -57.95 19.44 0.48
C CYS A 8 -57.67 19.85 -1.00
N PRO A 9 -56.46 20.36 -1.36
CA PRO A 9 -55.60 19.53 -2.21
C PRO A 9 -54.07 19.66 -1.95
N LEU A 10 -53.41 18.66 -2.54
CA LEU A 10 -52.00 18.23 -2.57
C LEU A 10 -50.91 19.30 -2.88
N PRO A 11 -49.63 19.02 -2.54
CA PRO A 11 -48.57 20.01 -2.42
C PRO A 11 -47.87 20.33 -3.75
N ARG A 12 -47.65 21.63 -4.00
CA ARG A 12 -46.76 22.15 -5.04
C ARG A 12 -45.37 22.42 -4.47
N CYS A 13 -44.40 21.95 -5.24
CA CYS A 13 -42.96 22.24 -5.24
C CYS A 13 -42.60 23.66 -4.73
N VAL A 14 -41.82 23.75 -3.65
CA VAL A 14 -41.25 25.01 -3.16
C VAL A 14 -39.84 25.18 -3.73
N ARG A 15 -39.70 26.12 -4.66
CA ARG A 15 -38.43 26.79 -4.99
C ARG A 15 -38.00 27.61 -3.77
N LEU A 16 -36.83 27.34 -3.21
CA LEU A 16 -36.20 28.18 -2.20
C LEU A 16 -35.56 29.40 -2.87
N THR A 17 -36.38 30.39 -3.25
CA THR A 17 -35.91 31.77 -3.37
C THR A 17 -35.74 32.33 -1.95
N LEU A 18 -34.51 32.69 -1.59
CA LEU A 18 -34.21 33.39 -0.35
C LEU A 18 -34.98 34.72 -0.31
N GLN A 19 -36.05 34.77 0.50
CA GLN A 19 -36.70 36.02 0.86
C GLN A 19 -35.72 36.84 1.73
N LYS A 20 -35.60 38.14 1.41
CA LYS A 20 -34.87 39.11 2.24
C LYS A 20 -35.45 39.07 3.67
N PRO A 21 -34.63 38.90 4.72
CA PRO A 21 -35.12 38.96 6.09
C PRO A 21 -35.46 40.41 6.46
N GLN A 22 -36.60 40.58 7.15
CA GLN A 22 -36.90 41.80 7.90
C GLN A 22 -35.91 41.98 9.07
N PRO A 23 -35.53 43.21 9.44
CA PRO A 23 -34.57 43.45 10.49
C PRO A 23 -35.24 43.28 11.86
N LYS A 24 -34.83 42.28 12.63
CA LYS A 24 -35.12 42.23 14.07
C LYS A 24 -33.86 41.87 14.87
N SER A 25 -33.53 42.81 15.76
CA SER A 25 -32.65 42.71 16.93
C SER A 25 -31.16 42.45 16.68
N ASN A 26 -30.33 43.41 17.09
CA ASN A 26 -28.88 43.31 17.21
C ASN A 26 -28.48 42.20 18.20
N GLY A 27 -28.43 40.95 17.74
CA GLY A 27 -27.67 39.91 18.41
C GLY A 27 -26.19 40.18 18.23
N LYS A 28 -25.55 40.85 19.20
CA LYS A 28 -24.08 40.88 19.30
C LYS A 28 -23.61 39.44 19.47
N VAL A 29 -23.00 38.87 18.44
CA VAL A 29 -22.17 37.67 18.60
C VAL A 29 -20.97 38.12 19.44
N SER A 30 -20.98 37.79 20.73
CA SER A 30 -19.82 37.97 21.58
C SER A 30 -18.69 37.11 21.01
N SER A 31 -17.67 37.74 20.44
CA SER A 31 -16.40 37.09 20.15
C SER A 31 -15.90 36.45 21.46
N PRO A 32 -15.57 35.16 21.48
CA PRO A 32 -15.00 34.54 22.68
C PRO A 32 -13.75 35.32 23.09
N THR A 33 -13.62 35.63 24.38
CA THR A 33 -12.42 36.26 24.92
C THR A 33 -11.23 35.34 24.62
N PRO A 34 -10.19 35.83 23.93
CA PRO A 34 -9.04 35.00 23.59
C PRO A 34 -8.41 34.48 24.87
N ASN A 35 -8.31 33.17 25.00
CA ASN A 35 -7.73 32.56 26.18
C ASN A 35 -6.20 32.70 26.15
N LEU A 36 -5.55 32.33 27.25
CA LEU A 36 -4.09 32.39 27.39
C LEU A 36 -3.37 31.64 26.26
N TYR A 37 -3.94 30.53 25.80
CA TYR A 37 -3.39 29.72 24.72
C TYR A 37 -3.57 30.38 23.35
N ASP A 38 -4.66 31.10 23.10
CA ASP A 38 -4.85 31.91 21.89
C ASP A 38 -3.80 33.02 21.80
N HIS A 39 -3.46 33.65 22.94
CA HIS A 39 -2.36 34.61 23.04
C HIS A 39 -1.00 33.97 22.79
N TRP A 40 -0.71 32.81 23.39
CA TRP A 40 0.54 32.09 23.16
C TRP A 40 0.69 31.62 21.72
N ARG A 41 -0.40 31.15 21.11
CA ARG A 41 -0.46 30.76 19.70
C ARG A 41 -0.22 31.96 18.80
N ALA A 42 -0.84 33.11 19.07
CA ALA A 42 -0.62 34.34 18.32
C ALA A 42 0.84 34.81 18.43
N LEU A 43 1.44 34.77 19.64
CA LEU A 43 2.86 35.11 19.85
C LEU A 43 3.80 34.14 19.13
N ALA A 44 3.52 32.84 19.16
CA ALA A 44 4.29 31.83 18.44
C ALA A 44 4.14 31.93 16.91
N GLN A 45 2.96 32.35 16.42
CA GLN A 45 2.68 32.57 15.01
C GLN A 45 3.16 33.95 14.50
N ALA A 46 3.39 34.92 15.38
CA ALA A 46 4.00 36.21 15.04
C ALA A 46 5.53 36.12 14.89
N ALA A 47 6.17 35.15 15.55
CA ALA A 47 7.62 34.95 15.52
C ALA A 47 8.23 34.65 14.12
N PRO A 48 7.52 34.08 13.11
CA PRO A 48 8.02 33.96 11.74
C PRO A 48 7.60 35.12 10.82
N ALA A 49 6.87 36.13 11.29
CA ALA A 49 6.25 37.15 10.43
C ALA A 49 7.14 38.35 10.06
N LEU A 50 8.46 38.27 10.27
CA LEU A 50 9.40 39.31 9.87
C LEU A 50 10.50 38.76 8.97
N ARG A 51 10.15 38.61 7.70
CA ARG A 51 10.95 38.97 6.51
C ARG A 51 10.10 38.63 5.28
N GLU A 52 9.52 39.64 4.65
CA GLU A 52 9.22 39.62 3.22
C GLU A 52 10.56 39.56 2.47
N ALA A 53 11.20 38.40 2.49
CA ALA A 53 12.13 38.05 1.44
C ALA A 53 11.26 37.66 0.24
N GLU A 54 11.59 38.17 -0.95
CA GLU A 54 11.03 37.71 -2.24
C GLU A 54 10.69 36.22 -2.14
N GLU A 55 9.43 35.85 -2.39
CA GLU A 55 8.97 34.47 -2.24
C GLU A 55 9.87 33.53 -3.05
N ALA A 56 10.85 32.94 -2.37
CA ALA A 56 11.67 31.90 -2.95
C ALA A 56 10.72 30.83 -3.51
N ALA A 57 10.98 30.39 -4.75
CA ALA A 57 10.14 29.42 -5.43
C ALA A 57 9.82 28.24 -4.50
N PRO A 58 8.54 27.80 -4.42
CA PRO A 58 8.17 26.69 -3.55
C PRO A 58 8.92 25.43 -3.96
N SER A 59 9.08 24.49 -3.02
CA SER A 59 9.54 23.15 -3.39
C SER A 59 8.47 22.41 -4.21
N GLU A 60 8.88 21.55 -5.14
CA GLU A 60 7.96 20.65 -5.87
C GLU A 60 7.08 19.85 -4.90
N ARG A 61 7.66 19.39 -3.79
CA ARG A 61 6.91 18.70 -2.74
C ARG A 61 5.78 19.54 -2.15
N LEU A 62 5.97 20.86 -2.01
CA LEU A 62 4.90 21.75 -1.57
C LEU A 62 3.81 21.86 -2.64
N LEU A 63 4.17 21.99 -3.92
CA LEU A 63 3.23 22.02 -5.03
C LEU A 63 2.42 20.72 -5.15
N GLN A 64 3.07 19.57 -5.01
CA GLN A 64 2.44 18.26 -4.96
C GLN A 64 1.39 18.19 -3.85
N ARG A 65 1.67 18.77 -2.67
CA ARG A 65 0.69 18.83 -1.58
C ARG A 65 -0.46 19.79 -1.87
N ILE A 66 -0.17 20.97 -2.41
CA ILE A 66 -1.21 21.93 -2.84
C ILE A 66 -2.15 21.25 -3.86
N TRP A 67 -1.58 20.55 -4.83
CA TRP A 67 -2.32 19.76 -5.81
C TRP A 67 -3.12 18.63 -5.15
N GLN A 68 -2.52 17.82 -4.28
CA GLN A 68 -3.21 16.72 -3.60
C GLN A 68 -4.44 17.22 -2.84
N HIS A 69 -4.30 18.32 -2.10
CA HIS A 69 -5.38 18.93 -1.32
C HIS A 69 -6.29 19.84 -2.14
N GLN A 70 -5.99 20.04 -3.44
CA GLN A 70 -6.75 20.89 -4.35
C GLN A 70 -6.99 22.29 -3.77
N ARG A 71 -5.96 22.86 -3.12
CA ARG A 71 -5.96 24.22 -2.53
C ARG A 71 -5.82 25.30 -3.61
N LEU A 72 -6.80 25.32 -4.49
CA LEU A 72 -6.80 26.04 -5.76
C LEU A 72 -8.15 26.74 -5.98
N GLN A 73 -8.18 27.78 -6.81
CA GLN A 73 -9.40 28.40 -7.31
C GLN A 73 -10.06 27.50 -8.37
N ARG A 74 -10.64 26.38 -7.92
CA ARG A 74 -11.09 25.27 -8.77
C ARG A 74 -12.03 25.66 -9.92
N ASP A 75 -12.83 26.71 -9.75
CA ASP A 75 -13.78 27.17 -10.77
C ASP A 75 -13.14 28.00 -11.88
N GLN A 76 -11.92 28.50 -11.67
CA GLN A 76 -11.20 29.44 -12.53
C GLN A 76 -9.96 28.84 -13.21
N LEU A 77 -9.66 27.57 -12.96
CA LEU A 77 -8.49 26.91 -13.53
C LEU A 77 -8.50 26.95 -15.06
N LYS A 78 -7.40 27.42 -15.63
CA LYS A 78 -7.15 27.47 -17.08
C LYS A 78 -5.74 27.00 -17.37
N THR A 79 -5.58 26.27 -18.45
CA THR A 79 -4.25 26.01 -19.01
C THR A 79 -3.65 27.27 -19.64
N LEU A 80 -2.35 27.22 -19.95
CA LEU A 80 -1.63 28.33 -20.59
C LEU A 80 -2.23 28.73 -21.95
N ASP A 81 -2.84 27.79 -22.68
CA ASP A 81 -3.56 28.06 -23.94
C ASP A 81 -5.00 28.60 -23.73
N GLY A 82 -5.39 28.86 -22.48
CA GLY A 82 -6.68 29.45 -22.11
C GLY A 82 -7.82 28.43 -21.96
N ARG A 83 -7.62 27.14 -22.24
CA ARG A 83 -8.66 26.14 -22.04
C ARG A 83 -8.97 25.97 -20.55
N ARG A 84 -10.25 26.04 -20.20
CA ARG A 84 -10.74 25.80 -18.84
C ARG A 84 -10.43 24.36 -18.41
N VAL A 85 -10.00 24.18 -17.16
CA VAL A 85 -9.68 22.88 -16.56
C VAL A 85 -10.63 22.62 -15.40
N ARG A 86 -11.19 21.43 -15.31
CA ARG A 86 -11.91 20.94 -14.13
C ARG A 86 -11.24 19.68 -13.63
N VAL A 87 -10.69 19.74 -12.43
CA VAL A 87 -10.12 18.57 -11.75
C VAL A 87 -11.24 17.85 -11.00
N LEU A 88 -11.71 16.73 -11.57
CA LEU A 88 -12.72 15.88 -10.96
C LEU A 88 -12.10 14.99 -9.87
N HIS A 89 -10.89 14.48 -10.12
CA HIS A 89 -10.07 13.79 -9.12
C HIS A 89 -8.58 14.12 -9.35
N PRO A 90 -7.80 14.51 -8.31
CA PRO A 90 -6.40 14.94 -8.45
C PRO A 90 -5.42 13.81 -8.84
N GLY A 91 -5.87 12.56 -8.71
CA GLY A 91 -5.04 11.37 -8.82
C GLY A 91 -4.50 10.92 -7.46
N PHE A 92 -3.79 9.80 -7.45
CA PHE A 92 -3.14 9.27 -6.26
C PHE A 92 -1.65 9.61 -6.30
N TRP A 93 -1.16 10.25 -5.24
CA TRP A 93 0.25 10.62 -5.15
C TRP A 93 1.14 9.39 -5.25
N ASN A 94 2.00 9.39 -6.26
CA ASN A 94 3.01 8.40 -6.51
C ASN A 94 4.31 8.82 -5.78
N HIS A 95 4.78 7.96 -4.88
CA HIS A 95 6.08 8.13 -4.21
C HIS A 95 7.16 7.22 -4.81
N GLU A 96 6.84 6.56 -5.92
CA GLU A 96 7.76 5.72 -6.70
C GLU A 96 8.12 6.43 -8.01
N ALA A 97 9.04 5.86 -8.81
CA ALA A 97 9.40 6.42 -10.11
C ALA A 97 8.19 6.55 -11.07
N GLY A 98 8.25 7.51 -11.99
CA GLY A 98 7.15 7.88 -12.90
C GLY A 98 6.45 9.15 -12.42
N PRO A 99 5.29 9.48 -13.01
CA PRO A 99 4.65 10.77 -12.78
C PRO A 99 4.15 10.93 -11.34
N ASP A 100 4.07 12.17 -10.88
CA ASP A 100 3.76 12.54 -9.49
C ASP A 100 2.39 12.08 -9.01
N PHE A 101 1.36 12.12 -9.85
CA PHE A 101 0.03 11.64 -9.52
C PHE A 101 -0.48 10.69 -10.59
N ARG A 102 -1.01 9.54 -10.16
CA ARG A 102 -1.55 8.53 -11.08
C ARG A 102 -3.07 8.46 -11.07
N GLY A 103 -3.66 8.27 -12.23
CA GLY A 103 -5.11 8.09 -12.38
C GLY A 103 -5.92 9.30 -11.93
N ALA A 104 -5.44 10.51 -12.22
CA ALA A 104 -6.23 11.73 -12.15
C ALA A 104 -7.37 11.69 -13.18
N ILE A 105 -8.44 12.40 -12.88
CA ILE A 105 -9.57 12.57 -13.79
C ILE A 105 -9.80 14.05 -13.98
N VAL A 106 -9.56 14.51 -15.21
CA VAL A 106 -9.51 15.93 -15.57
C VAL A 106 -10.40 16.16 -16.79
N GLN A 107 -11.13 17.26 -16.80
CA GLN A 107 -11.96 17.70 -17.93
C GLN A 107 -11.41 19.02 -18.48
N PHE A 108 -11.26 19.11 -19.80
CA PHE A 108 -10.85 20.32 -20.51
C PHE A 108 -12.03 20.90 -21.27
N ALA A 109 -12.26 22.20 -21.13
CA ALA A 109 -13.38 22.91 -21.75
C ALA A 109 -14.73 22.15 -21.57
N CYS A 110 -15.41 21.83 -22.67
CA CYS A 110 -16.66 21.07 -22.70
C CYS A 110 -16.46 19.61 -23.16
N GLU A 111 -15.23 19.11 -23.20
CA GLU A 111 -14.92 17.73 -23.61
C GLU A 111 -15.31 16.71 -22.53
N PRO A 112 -15.49 15.42 -22.87
CA PRO A 112 -15.64 14.36 -21.89
C PRO A 112 -14.43 14.30 -20.92
N PRO A 113 -14.64 13.94 -19.63
CA PRO A 113 -13.54 13.75 -18.69
C PRO A 113 -12.54 12.69 -19.17
N ARG A 114 -11.26 12.95 -18.94
CA ARG A 114 -10.15 12.08 -19.33
C ARG A 114 -9.43 11.57 -18.08
N SER A 115 -9.09 10.28 -18.11
CA SER A 115 -8.25 9.65 -17.09
C SER A 115 -6.79 9.64 -17.55
N GLY A 116 -5.88 9.98 -16.65
CA GLY A 116 -4.44 9.94 -16.93
C GLY A 116 -3.62 10.41 -15.74
N ASP A 117 -2.33 10.60 -15.96
CA ASP A 117 -1.40 11.00 -14.91
C ASP A 117 -1.16 12.51 -14.91
N VAL A 118 -0.65 13.04 -13.80
CA VAL A 118 -0.31 14.46 -13.65
C VAL A 118 1.14 14.56 -13.19
N GLU A 119 1.90 15.42 -13.84
CA GLU A 119 3.29 15.72 -13.48
C GLU A 119 3.39 17.14 -12.95
N ILE A 120 4.20 17.34 -11.91
CA ILE A 120 4.39 18.65 -11.27
C ILE A 120 5.87 19.03 -11.32
N ASP A 121 6.17 20.13 -12.01
CA ASP A 121 7.52 20.72 -12.03
C ASP A 121 7.46 22.18 -11.53
N LEU A 122 8.61 22.81 -11.30
CA LEU A 122 8.65 24.26 -11.05
C LEU A 122 8.40 25.08 -12.33
N HIS A 123 8.93 24.62 -13.46
CA HIS A 123 8.89 25.33 -14.74
C HIS A 123 8.56 24.36 -15.89
N PRO A 124 7.97 24.84 -17.00
CA PRO A 124 7.65 24.01 -18.17
C PRO A 124 8.85 23.26 -18.76
N ALA A 125 10.04 23.86 -18.67
CA ALA A 125 11.29 23.25 -19.15
C ALA A 125 11.65 21.95 -18.41
N GLY A 126 11.14 21.74 -17.19
CA GLY A 126 11.35 20.52 -16.40
C GLY A 126 10.94 19.26 -17.14
N TRP A 127 9.86 19.32 -17.94
CA TRP A 127 9.38 18.19 -18.73
C TRP A 127 10.46 17.57 -19.63
N ARG A 128 11.16 18.39 -20.41
CA ARG A 128 12.26 17.92 -21.27
C ARG A 128 13.56 17.79 -20.49
N GLY A 129 13.81 18.65 -19.51
CA GLY A 129 15.02 18.62 -18.68
C GLY A 129 15.18 17.31 -17.92
N HIS A 130 14.07 16.74 -17.45
CA HIS A 130 14.01 15.43 -16.79
C HIS A 130 13.85 14.25 -17.77
N GLY A 131 13.72 14.53 -19.08
CA GLY A 131 13.55 13.52 -20.13
C GLY A 131 12.19 12.82 -20.11
N HIS A 132 11.16 13.45 -19.54
CA HIS A 132 9.81 12.88 -19.46
C HIS A 132 9.19 12.72 -20.86
N ASP A 133 9.55 13.59 -21.81
CA ASP A 133 9.15 13.51 -23.21
C ASP A 133 9.57 12.21 -23.92
N ARG A 134 10.64 11.57 -23.46
CA ARG A 134 11.20 10.33 -24.05
C ARG A 134 10.94 9.10 -23.20
N ASN A 135 10.36 9.26 -22.02
CA ASN A 135 10.17 8.19 -21.06
C ASN A 135 8.75 7.61 -21.19
N PRO A 136 8.60 6.33 -21.59
CA PRO A 136 7.29 5.70 -21.74
C PRO A 136 6.43 5.72 -20.47
N ALA A 137 7.04 5.84 -19.28
CA ALA A 137 6.30 5.96 -18.03
C ALA A 137 5.44 7.23 -17.93
N TYR A 138 5.71 8.25 -18.76
CA TYR A 138 5.05 9.54 -18.75
C TYR A 138 4.08 9.72 -19.94
N GLN A 139 3.93 8.70 -20.80
CA GLN A 139 3.13 8.78 -22.04
C GLN A 139 1.63 9.02 -21.82
N ILE A 140 1.12 8.72 -20.62
CA ILE A 140 -0.28 8.90 -20.23
C ILE A 140 -0.50 10.13 -19.34
N VAL A 141 0.51 11.00 -19.19
CA VAL A 141 0.33 12.28 -18.50
C VAL A 141 -0.61 13.15 -19.32
N VAL A 142 -1.73 13.55 -18.71
CA VAL A 142 -2.79 14.35 -19.35
C VAL A 142 -2.72 15.82 -18.99
N LEU A 143 -1.99 16.16 -17.91
CA LEU A 143 -1.83 17.52 -17.43
C LEU A 143 -0.43 17.69 -16.85
N HIS A 144 0.28 18.72 -17.32
CA HIS A 144 1.51 19.20 -16.70
C HIS A 144 1.17 20.40 -15.82
N VAL A 145 1.57 20.36 -14.55
CA VAL A 145 1.29 21.43 -13.59
C VAL A 145 2.63 22.05 -13.22
N VAL A 146 2.70 23.38 -13.28
CA VAL A 146 3.94 24.13 -13.03
C VAL A 146 3.71 25.23 -12.02
N TRP A 147 4.75 25.66 -11.30
CA TRP A 147 4.63 26.83 -10.44
C TRP A 147 4.37 28.09 -11.27
N GLU A 148 5.28 28.35 -12.20
CA GLU A 148 5.29 29.56 -13.01
C GLU A 148 5.70 29.23 -14.45
N ALA A 149 5.05 29.91 -15.39
CA ALA A 149 5.30 29.78 -16.82
C ALA A 149 4.91 31.06 -17.54
N ASP A 150 5.69 31.44 -18.55
CA ASP A 150 5.31 32.50 -19.47
C ASP A 150 4.17 32.03 -20.38
N SER A 151 3.23 32.93 -20.67
CA SER A 151 2.08 32.65 -21.55
C SER A 151 2.47 32.28 -22.99
N SER A 152 3.68 32.60 -23.42
CA SER A 152 4.24 32.22 -24.72
C SER A 152 5.02 30.91 -24.73
N ALA A 153 5.12 30.21 -23.59
CA ALA A 153 5.85 28.95 -23.52
C ALA A 153 5.15 27.87 -24.35
N ALA A 154 5.82 27.38 -25.40
CA ALA A 154 5.32 26.27 -26.19
C ALA A 154 5.36 24.97 -25.38
N CYS A 155 4.19 24.49 -24.95
CA CYS A 155 4.05 23.28 -24.15
C CYS A 155 3.55 22.11 -25.01
N ALA A 156 4.21 20.95 -24.88
CA ALA A 156 3.80 19.73 -25.59
C ALA A 156 2.51 19.10 -25.01
N LEU A 157 2.15 19.48 -23.78
CA LEU A 157 1.00 18.98 -23.04
C LEU A 157 0.15 20.15 -22.53
N PRO A 158 -1.16 19.93 -22.26
CA PRO A 158 -1.96 20.88 -21.50
C PRO A 158 -1.23 21.23 -20.20
N THR A 159 -0.91 22.52 -20.01
CA THR A 159 -0.08 22.98 -18.89
C THR A 159 -0.84 23.98 -18.03
N LEU A 160 -0.82 23.81 -16.71
CA LEU A 160 -1.49 24.67 -15.72
C LEU A 160 -0.45 25.33 -14.81
N ALA A 161 -0.40 26.67 -14.78
CA ALA A 161 0.44 27.42 -13.85
C ALA A 161 -0.30 27.68 -12.53
N LEU A 162 0.30 27.31 -11.39
CA LEU A 162 -0.36 27.36 -10.09
C LEU A 162 -0.26 28.71 -9.39
N LYS A 163 0.79 29.51 -9.63
CA LYS A 163 1.08 30.75 -8.89
C LYS A 163 -0.12 31.71 -8.78
N SER A 164 -0.86 31.88 -9.87
CA SER A 164 -2.05 32.75 -9.93
C SER A 164 -3.38 32.04 -9.65
N GLN A 165 -3.35 30.74 -9.34
CA GLN A 165 -4.52 29.87 -9.24
C GLN A 165 -4.72 29.30 -7.82
N LEU A 166 -3.94 29.75 -6.84
CA LEU A 166 -4.06 29.33 -5.44
C LEU A 166 -5.31 29.93 -4.77
N ASP A 167 -5.93 29.17 -3.87
CA ASP A 167 -7.06 29.66 -3.07
C ASP A 167 -6.67 30.53 -1.86
N SER A 168 -5.37 30.57 -1.54
CA SER A 168 -4.80 31.33 -0.43
C SER A 168 -3.33 31.66 -0.73
N PRO A 169 -2.77 32.70 -0.10
CA PRO A 169 -1.34 33.02 -0.21
C PRO A 169 -0.43 31.81 0.09
N LEU A 170 0.71 31.71 -0.60
CA LEU A 170 1.61 30.55 -0.53
C LEU A 170 2.15 30.32 0.89
N ASN A 171 2.46 31.39 1.63
CA ASN A 171 2.90 31.34 3.02
C ASN A 171 1.84 30.71 3.96
N GLU A 172 0.57 31.03 3.78
CA GLU A 172 -0.55 30.45 4.53
C GLU A 172 -0.73 28.97 4.18
N LEU A 173 -0.67 28.62 2.89
CA LEU A 173 -0.72 27.22 2.45
C LEU A 173 0.45 26.42 3.02
N ARG A 174 1.65 27.00 3.06
CA ARG A 174 2.83 26.37 3.67
C ARG A 174 2.63 26.08 5.15
N LEU A 175 2.08 27.05 5.89
CA LEU A 175 1.74 26.87 7.31
C LEU A 175 0.65 25.82 7.51
N TRP A 176 -0.43 25.89 6.73
CA TRP A 176 -1.54 24.94 6.80
C TRP A 176 -1.09 23.51 6.50
N LEU A 177 -0.28 23.33 5.45
CA LEU A 177 0.32 22.04 5.10
C LEU A 177 1.41 21.62 6.10
N SER A 178 2.08 22.53 6.80
CA SER A 178 3.09 22.12 7.79
C SER A 178 2.49 21.35 8.97
N HIS A 179 1.21 21.54 9.25
CA HIS A 179 0.46 20.74 10.20
C HIS A 179 0.01 19.42 9.55
N ASP A 180 -0.14 18.35 10.35
CA ASP A 180 -0.66 17.06 9.89
C ASP A 180 -2.10 17.23 9.40
N SER A 181 -2.24 17.66 8.15
CA SER A 181 -3.51 17.82 7.47
C SER A 181 -3.98 16.42 7.05
N ASP A 182 -5.14 16.01 7.54
CA ASP A 182 -5.79 14.76 7.13
C ASP A 182 -5.84 14.65 5.61
N ALA A 183 -5.69 13.43 5.11
CA ALA A 183 -5.74 13.18 3.68
C ALA A 183 -7.09 13.68 3.10
N PRO A 184 -7.08 14.32 1.92
CA PRO A 184 -8.27 14.95 1.38
C PRO A 184 -9.44 13.97 1.26
N GLY A 185 -10.65 14.42 1.62
CA GLY A 185 -11.87 13.61 1.50
C GLY A 185 -12.14 13.12 0.07
N LEU A 186 -11.66 13.86 -0.94
CA LEU A 186 -11.68 13.49 -2.36
C LEU A 186 -10.96 12.17 -2.67
N LEU A 187 -10.02 11.72 -1.83
CA LEU A 187 -9.32 10.44 -2.00
C LEU A 187 -10.11 9.25 -1.44
N ALA A 188 -11.16 9.49 -0.65
CA ALA A 188 -12.04 8.43 -0.19
C ALA A 188 -12.85 7.87 -1.36
N GLY A 189 -12.96 6.55 -1.44
CA GLY A 189 -13.82 5.89 -2.42
C GLY A 189 -15.29 5.95 -1.99
N GLN A 190 -16.19 5.72 -2.95
CA GLN A 190 -17.64 5.68 -2.68
C GLN A 190 -18.05 4.61 -1.67
N CYS A 191 -17.22 3.59 -1.44
CA CYS A 191 -17.44 2.58 -0.40
C CYS A 191 -17.16 3.08 1.01
N SER A 192 -16.50 4.23 1.19
CA SER A 192 -16.09 4.70 2.52
C SER A 192 -17.26 5.08 3.43
N ALA A 193 -18.31 5.70 2.89
CA ALA A 193 -19.51 6.00 3.68
C ALA A 193 -20.29 4.71 4.02
N PRO A 194 -20.68 3.86 3.05
CA PRO A 194 -21.35 2.59 3.35
C PRO A 194 -20.60 1.70 4.35
N LEU A 195 -19.27 1.61 4.26
CA LEU A 195 -18.47 0.82 5.20
C LEU A 195 -18.43 1.42 6.61
N ARG A 196 -18.51 2.74 6.72
CA ARG A 196 -18.55 3.45 8.00
C ARG A 196 -19.89 3.26 8.70
N ASP A 197 -20.96 3.10 7.93
CA ASP A 197 -22.32 2.89 8.44
C ASP A 197 -22.56 1.45 8.91
N LEU A 198 -21.64 0.52 8.63
CA LEU A 198 -21.71 -0.85 9.15
C LEU A 198 -21.37 -0.90 10.64
N PRO A 199 -22.04 -1.76 11.43
CA PRO A 199 -21.58 -2.12 12.77
C PRO A 199 -20.14 -2.66 12.77
N GLU A 200 -19.34 -2.36 13.80
CA GLU A 200 -17.91 -2.73 13.85
C GLU A 200 -17.70 -4.25 13.72
N ASN A 201 -18.58 -5.07 14.29
CA ASN A 201 -18.50 -6.53 14.17
C ASN A 201 -18.71 -6.99 12.73
N ILE A 202 -19.68 -6.41 12.01
CA ILE A 202 -19.96 -6.76 10.61
C ILE A 202 -18.80 -6.33 9.70
N LEU A 203 -18.27 -5.12 9.89
CA LEU A 203 -17.09 -4.67 9.15
C LEU A 203 -15.90 -5.62 9.37
N ARG A 204 -15.70 -6.06 10.62
CA ARG A 204 -14.66 -7.02 10.98
C ARG A 204 -14.86 -8.37 10.29
N GLU A 205 -16.09 -8.89 10.27
CA GLU A 205 -16.43 -10.13 9.58
C GLU A 205 -16.17 -10.04 8.07
N VAL A 206 -16.58 -8.95 7.42
CA VAL A 206 -16.29 -8.71 5.99
C VAL A 206 -14.77 -8.70 5.72
N LEU A 207 -14.00 -8.01 6.57
CA LEU A 207 -12.54 -7.99 6.46
C LEU A 207 -11.91 -9.37 6.70
N GLN A 208 -12.44 -10.15 7.64
CA GLN A 208 -11.98 -11.52 7.92
C GLN A 208 -12.29 -12.47 6.77
N GLN A 209 -13.49 -12.41 6.18
CA GLN A 209 -13.86 -13.20 5.02
C GLN A 209 -12.97 -12.86 3.81
N ALA A 210 -12.75 -11.57 3.55
CA ALA A 210 -11.81 -11.13 2.50
C ALA A 210 -10.37 -11.60 2.78
N ALA A 211 -9.93 -11.58 4.04
CA ALA A 211 -8.61 -12.07 4.43
C ALA A 211 -8.48 -13.59 4.23
N HIS A 212 -9.54 -14.35 4.51
CA HIS A 212 -9.61 -15.79 4.28
C HIS A 212 -9.49 -16.11 2.78
N LEU A 213 -10.28 -15.44 1.93
CA LEU A 213 -10.18 -15.59 0.46
C LEU A 213 -8.76 -15.30 -0.04
N ARG A 214 -8.11 -14.29 0.51
CA ARG A 214 -6.73 -13.96 0.16
C ARG A 214 -5.73 -15.03 0.60
N LEU A 215 -5.90 -15.59 1.80
CA LEU A 215 -5.11 -16.73 2.28
C LEU A 215 -5.28 -17.90 1.32
N GLN A 216 -6.51 -18.31 1.01
CA GLN A 216 -6.82 -19.40 0.09
C GLN A 216 -6.18 -19.18 -1.29
N ARG A 217 -6.28 -17.97 -1.84
CA ARG A 217 -5.69 -17.64 -3.15
C ARG A 217 -4.17 -17.75 -3.15
N LYS A 218 -3.50 -17.24 -2.11
CA LYS A 218 -2.05 -17.38 -1.98
C LYS A 218 -1.63 -18.83 -1.78
N ALA A 219 -2.41 -19.56 -1.00
CA ALA A 219 -2.18 -20.96 -0.70
C ALA A 219 -2.36 -21.83 -1.97
N SER A 220 -3.31 -21.50 -2.84
CA SER A 220 -3.49 -22.22 -4.12
C SER A 220 -2.36 -21.98 -5.12
N GLU A 221 -1.74 -20.80 -5.12
CA GLU A 221 -0.50 -20.54 -5.86
C GLU A 221 0.62 -21.51 -5.43
N PHE A 222 0.75 -21.81 -4.12
CA PHE A 222 1.71 -22.80 -3.62
C PHE A 222 1.37 -24.24 -4.01
N ALA A 223 0.11 -24.67 -3.92
CA ALA A 223 -0.27 -26.00 -4.40
C ALA A 223 0.00 -26.17 -5.89
N ALA A 224 -0.32 -25.15 -6.70
CA ALA A 224 -0.07 -25.18 -8.13
C ALA A 224 1.41 -25.36 -8.44
N ARG A 225 2.28 -24.63 -7.72
CA ARG A 225 3.72 -24.75 -7.91
C ARG A 225 4.27 -26.07 -7.35
N ALA A 226 3.81 -26.50 -6.18
CA ALA A 226 4.27 -27.74 -5.54
C ALA A 226 3.99 -28.99 -6.39
N ARG A 227 2.92 -29.00 -7.21
CA ARG A 227 2.67 -30.10 -8.17
C ARG A 227 3.79 -30.26 -9.21
N GLN A 228 4.53 -29.20 -9.51
CA GLN A 228 5.59 -29.21 -10.52
C GLN A 228 6.96 -29.49 -9.92
N VAL A 229 7.23 -28.94 -8.73
CA VAL A 229 8.60 -28.91 -8.16
C VAL A 229 8.71 -29.49 -6.74
N GLY A 230 7.60 -29.95 -6.16
CA GLY A 230 7.54 -30.39 -4.77
C GLY A 230 7.32 -29.25 -3.79
N TRP A 231 6.96 -29.61 -2.55
CA TRP A 231 6.60 -28.66 -1.50
C TRP A 231 7.77 -27.81 -1.01
N GLU A 232 8.95 -28.40 -0.85
CA GLU A 232 10.11 -27.68 -0.34
C GLU A 232 10.60 -26.63 -1.34
N GLN A 233 10.72 -27.00 -2.62
CA GLN A 233 11.12 -26.06 -3.66
C GLN A 233 10.10 -24.92 -3.83
N SER A 234 8.80 -25.20 -3.70
CA SER A 234 7.78 -24.14 -3.74
C SER A 234 7.87 -23.18 -2.55
N LEU A 235 8.30 -23.66 -1.37
CA LEU A 235 8.60 -22.82 -0.21
C LEU A 235 9.78 -21.89 -0.49
N TRP A 236 10.89 -22.42 -1.01
CA TRP A 236 12.07 -21.62 -1.35
C TRP A 236 11.75 -20.52 -2.37
N GLU A 237 11.01 -20.86 -3.41
CA GLU A 237 10.54 -19.89 -4.41
C GLU A 237 9.64 -18.81 -3.81
N GLY A 238 8.76 -19.19 -2.87
CA GLY A 238 7.94 -18.23 -2.11
C GLY A 238 8.77 -17.30 -1.24
N LEU A 239 9.72 -17.83 -0.48
CA LEU A 239 10.61 -17.07 0.41
C LEU A 239 11.45 -16.06 -0.37
N PHE A 240 12.10 -16.49 -1.45
CA PHE A 240 12.87 -15.60 -2.30
C PHE A 240 11.99 -14.54 -2.98
N ALA A 241 10.83 -14.93 -3.54
CA ALA A 241 9.90 -14.00 -4.14
C ALA A 241 9.49 -12.88 -3.15
N ALA A 242 9.23 -13.23 -1.89
CA ALA A 242 8.92 -12.27 -0.84
C ALA A 242 10.11 -11.36 -0.47
N LEU A 243 11.34 -11.90 -0.46
CA LEU A 243 12.56 -11.11 -0.28
C LEU A 243 12.80 -10.10 -1.42
N GLY A 244 12.16 -10.28 -2.57
CA GLY A 244 12.19 -9.36 -3.71
C GLY A 244 11.31 -8.12 -3.56
N TYR A 245 10.42 -8.07 -2.56
CA TYR A 245 9.41 -7.01 -2.42
C TYR A 245 8.60 -6.82 -3.71
N LYS A 246 7.86 -5.72 -3.83
CA LYS A 246 7.07 -5.40 -5.05
C LYS A 246 7.92 -5.37 -6.32
N GLN A 247 9.15 -4.85 -6.26
CA GLN A 247 9.93 -4.49 -7.46
C GLN A 247 10.77 -5.66 -8.03
N ASN A 248 11.15 -6.63 -7.19
CA ASN A 248 12.07 -7.71 -7.57
C ASN A 248 11.52 -9.11 -7.26
N VAL A 249 10.18 -9.27 -7.18
CA VAL A 249 9.53 -10.59 -6.97
C VAL A 249 10.05 -11.61 -7.98
N TRP A 250 9.95 -11.27 -9.27
CA TRP A 250 10.27 -12.17 -10.36
C TRP A 250 11.75 -12.56 -10.39
N PRO A 251 12.73 -11.63 -10.41
CA PRO A 251 14.13 -12.03 -10.46
C PRO A 251 14.58 -12.81 -9.22
N MET A 252 14.06 -12.50 -8.03
CA MET A 252 14.35 -13.31 -6.84
C MET A 252 13.75 -14.72 -6.93
N ARG A 253 12.49 -14.84 -7.38
CA ARG A 253 11.87 -16.16 -7.64
C ARG A 253 12.69 -16.95 -8.65
N ARG A 254 13.14 -16.31 -9.72
CA ARG A 254 13.92 -16.97 -10.76
C ARG A 254 15.25 -17.50 -10.22
N VAL A 255 15.91 -16.78 -9.32
CA VAL A 255 17.10 -17.31 -8.61
C VAL A 255 16.73 -18.54 -7.77
N ALA A 256 15.58 -18.54 -7.11
CA ALA A 256 15.14 -19.68 -6.31
C ALA A 256 14.82 -20.93 -7.15
N GLU A 257 14.21 -20.74 -8.32
CA GLU A 257 13.96 -21.83 -9.29
C GLU A 257 15.24 -22.53 -9.74
N LEU A 258 16.39 -21.83 -9.68
CA LEU A 258 17.70 -22.39 -10.02
C LEU A 258 18.35 -23.14 -8.85
N LEU A 259 17.81 -23.07 -7.63
CA LEU A 259 18.44 -23.66 -6.44
C LEU A 259 18.80 -25.14 -6.58
N PRO A 260 17.96 -26.03 -7.17
CA PRO A 260 18.36 -27.42 -7.36
C PRO A 260 19.67 -27.56 -8.13
N LEU A 261 19.87 -26.73 -9.16
CA LEU A 261 21.13 -26.66 -9.92
C LEU A 261 22.25 -26.01 -9.10
N LEU A 262 21.95 -24.91 -8.41
CA LEU A 262 22.95 -24.16 -7.62
C LEU A 262 23.45 -24.93 -6.40
N LEU A 263 22.67 -25.90 -5.88
CA LEU A 263 22.99 -26.67 -4.69
C LEU A 263 23.47 -28.11 -5.01
N ALA A 264 23.38 -28.55 -6.26
CA ALA A 264 23.77 -29.91 -6.67
C ALA A 264 25.25 -30.24 -6.38
N ARG A 265 26.10 -29.22 -6.22
CA ARG A 265 27.52 -29.41 -5.93
C ARG A 265 27.80 -29.15 -4.46
N GLU A 266 28.44 -30.12 -3.80
CA GLU A 266 28.86 -29.98 -2.41
C GLU A 266 29.75 -28.75 -2.23
N LEU A 267 29.35 -27.92 -1.28
CA LEU A 267 30.14 -26.82 -0.79
C LEU A 267 31.00 -27.32 0.37
N LYS A 268 32.25 -26.88 0.44
CA LYS A 268 33.10 -27.18 1.60
C LYS A 268 32.41 -26.64 2.86
N LYS A 269 32.17 -27.50 3.87
CA LYS A 269 31.50 -27.13 5.13
C LYS A 269 32.10 -25.86 5.79
N ARG A 270 33.41 -25.63 5.67
CA ARG A 270 34.04 -24.35 6.04
C ARG A 270 33.90 -23.34 4.90
N GLY A 271 33.17 -22.25 5.15
CA GLY A 271 32.99 -21.14 4.20
C GLY A 271 31.87 -21.33 3.18
N ALA A 272 30.97 -22.30 3.40
CA ALA A 272 29.86 -22.59 2.50
C ALA A 272 28.89 -21.40 2.35
N THR A 273 28.59 -20.65 3.42
CA THR A 273 27.79 -19.41 3.31
C THR A 273 28.42 -18.42 2.31
N PHE A 274 29.72 -18.17 2.41
CA PHE A 274 30.43 -17.22 1.54
C PHE A 274 30.43 -17.70 0.09
N ALA A 275 30.64 -19.00 -0.14
CA ALA A 275 30.58 -19.58 -1.46
C ALA A 275 29.15 -19.48 -2.06
N LEU A 276 28.10 -19.68 -1.26
CA LEU A 276 26.71 -19.46 -1.69
C LEU A 276 26.45 -18.00 -2.02
N GLN A 277 26.94 -17.06 -1.20
CA GLN A 277 26.85 -15.64 -1.51
C GLN A 277 27.48 -15.35 -2.88
N ALA A 278 28.69 -15.83 -3.14
CA ALA A 278 29.38 -15.64 -4.42
C ALA A 278 28.58 -16.22 -5.60
N ARG A 279 28.08 -17.45 -5.46
CA ARG A 279 27.26 -18.13 -6.48
C ARG A 279 25.95 -17.37 -6.75
N LEU A 280 25.22 -16.98 -5.69
CA LEU A 280 23.96 -16.24 -5.82
C LEU A 280 24.17 -14.85 -6.44
N PHE A 281 25.24 -14.12 -6.08
CA PHE A 281 25.54 -12.83 -6.70
C PHE A 281 25.97 -12.95 -8.15
N GLY A 282 26.72 -14.00 -8.47
CA GLY A 282 27.15 -14.33 -9.83
C GLY A 282 25.97 -14.61 -10.75
N VAL A 283 25.14 -15.59 -10.38
CA VAL A 283 23.96 -16.01 -11.15
C VAL A 283 22.92 -14.91 -11.24
N SER A 284 22.78 -14.07 -10.21
CA SER A 284 21.87 -12.91 -10.28
C SER A 284 22.38 -11.77 -11.16
N GLY A 285 23.62 -11.81 -11.65
CA GLY A 285 24.23 -10.68 -12.39
C GLY A 285 24.39 -9.42 -11.54
N LEU A 286 24.43 -9.57 -10.20
CA LEU A 286 24.50 -8.46 -9.26
C LEU A 286 25.92 -8.11 -8.82
N LEU A 287 26.91 -8.90 -9.22
CA LEU A 287 28.32 -8.54 -9.07
C LEU A 287 28.65 -7.31 -9.94
N PRO A 288 29.36 -6.32 -9.39
CA PRO A 288 29.85 -5.19 -10.17
C PRO A 288 30.96 -5.62 -11.14
N ASN A 289 30.90 -5.12 -12.38
CA ASN A 289 31.91 -5.38 -13.42
C ASN A 289 33.27 -4.72 -13.12
N GLU A 290 33.29 -3.66 -12.31
CA GLU A 290 34.51 -2.92 -11.97
C GLU A 290 34.78 -2.96 -10.47
N LEU A 291 35.99 -3.41 -10.12
CA LEU A 291 36.58 -3.26 -8.79
C LEU A 291 37.10 -1.83 -8.65
N THR A 292 36.24 -0.88 -8.29
CA THR A 292 36.68 0.49 -8.00
C THR A 292 37.64 0.48 -6.81
N ARG A 293 38.91 0.87 -7.01
CA ARG A 293 40.00 0.90 -5.99
C ARG A 293 39.77 1.86 -4.81
N ALA A 294 38.54 2.35 -4.63
CA ALA A 294 38.23 3.46 -3.74
C ALA A 294 38.01 3.03 -2.28
N ARG A 295 37.85 1.73 -1.94
CA ARG A 295 37.42 1.30 -0.60
C ARG A 295 37.98 -0.06 -0.17
N ALA A 296 39.14 -0.06 0.49
CA ALA A 296 39.92 -1.25 0.85
C ALA A 296 39.16 -2.43 1.50
N SER A 297 38.20 -2.21 2.40
CA SER A 297 37.47 -3.31 3.08
C SER A 297 36.41 -3.97 2.19
N ALA A 298 35.64 -3.19 1.42
CA ALA A 298 34.68 -3.70 0.45
C ALA A 298 35.41 -4.35 -0.74
N ASP A 299 36.56 -3.80 -1.12
CA ASP A 299 37.40 -4.32 -2.19
C ASP A 299 37.96 -5.71 -1.86
N ASN A 300 38.30 -6.00 -0.59
CA ASN A 300 38.76 -7.33 -0.19
C ASN A 300 37.64 -8.38 -0.28
N TYR A 301 36.47 -8.09 0.30
CA TYR A 301 35.31 -9.01 0.22
C TYR A 301 34.93 -9.28 -1.24
N LEU A 302 34.82 -8.22 -2.04
CA LEU A 302 34.41 -8.33 -3.44
C LEU A 302 35.42 -9.09 -4.30
N ARG A 303 36.73 -8.90 -4.08
CA ARG A 303 37.78 -9.70 -4.74
C ARG A 303 37.61 -11.19 -4.44
N ARG A 304 37.47 -11.55 -3.16
CA ARG A 304 37.26 -12.96 -2.76
C ARG A 304 35.98 -13.55 -3.37
N VAL A 305 34.92 -12.75 -3.49
CA VAL A 305 33.67 -13.18 -4.13
C VAL A 305 33.91 -13.45 -5.62
N TRP A 306 34.63 -12.57 -6.31
CA TRP A 306 35.01 -12.77 -7.70
C TRP A 306 35.92 -13.99 -7.88
N ASP A 307 36.90 -14.21 -7.00
CA ASP A 307 37.80 -15.37 -7.04
C ASP A 307 37.04 -16.70 -6.94
N HIS A 308 35.98 -16.73 -6.11
CA HIS A 308 35.09 -17.88 -6.02
C HIS A 308 34.20 -18.01 -7.27
N TRP A 309 33.54 -16.93 -7.67
CA TRP A 309 32.60 -16.95 -8.79
C TRP A 309 33.29 -17.28 -10.12
N TRP A 310 34.49 -16.77 -10.38
CA TRP A 310 35.22 -16.99 -11.63
C TRP A 310 35.43 -18.49 -11.93
N ARG A 311 35.64 -19.30 -10.88
CA ARG A 311 35.86 -20.76 -10.99
C ARG A 311 34.59 -21.53 -11.36
N GLU A 312 33.42 -20.94 -11.16
CA GLU A 312 32.12 -21.58 -11.39
C GLU A 312 31.33 -20.92 -12.54
N ARG A 313 31.74 -19.72 -12.97
CA ARG A 313 30.98 -18.88 -13.90
C ARG A 313 30.63 -19.59 -15.21
N GLU A 314 31.58 -20.32 -15.79
CA GLU A 314 31.39 -21.02 -17.06
C GLU A 314 30.26 -22.06 -16.97
N GLN A 315 30.20 -22.81 -15.86
CA GLN A 315 29.16 -23.81 -15.62
C GLN A 315 27.75 -23.20 -15.57
N PHE A 316 27.64 -21.95 -15.13
CA PHE A 316 26.36 -21.27 -14.94
C PHE A 316 26.05 -20.22 -16.01
N ALA A 317 26.84 -20.16 -17.10
CA ALA A 317 26.78 -19.09 -18.09
C ALA A 317 25.36 -18.86 -18.65
N ASP A 318 24.64 -19.94 -18.96
CA ASP A 318 23.28 -19.90 -19.52
C ASP A 318 22.20 -19.48 -18.52
N PHE A 319 22.53 -19.43 -17.23
CA PHE A 319 21.59 -19.12 -16.15
C PHE A 319 21.83 -17.74 -15.52
N ILE A 320 22.84 -17.00 -15.97
CA ILE A 320 23.15 -15.66 -15.44
C ILE A 320 22.02 -14.70 -15.83
N LEU A 321 21.38 -14.11 -14.83
CA LEU A 321 20.32 -13.14 -15.01
C LEU A 321 20.87 -11.78 -15.47
N PRO A 322 20.28 -11.16 -16.51
CA PRO A 322 20.63 -9.80 -16.90
C PRO A 322 20.41 -8.79 -15.77
N ARG A 323 21.39 -7.93 -15.53
CA ARG A 323 21.30 -6.87 -14.49
C ARG A 323 20.08 -5.97 -14.66
N ALA A 324 19.64 -5.72 -15.89
CA ALA A 324 18.49 -4.88 -16.22
C ALA A 324 17.14 -5.40 -15.68
N LEU A 325 17.05 -6.68 -15.30
CA LEU A 325 15.87 -7.25 -14.67
C LEU A 325 15.66 -6.74 -13.24
N TRP A 326 16.74 -6.28 -12.59
CA TRP A 326 16.70 -5.79 -11.22
C TRP A 326 16.37 -4.31 -11.17
N ARG A 327 15.39 -3.96 -10.33
CA ARG A 327 14.95 -2.59 -10.10
C ARG A 327 15.50 -2.10 -8.77
N PHE A 328 16.39 -1.10 -8.82
CA PHE A 328 17.04 -0.53 -7.62
C PHE A 328 16.43 0.79 -7.15
N ASN A 329 15.75 1.52 -8.05
CA ASN A 329 15.14 2.81 -7.73
C ASN A 329 13.98 2.65 -6.75
N GLY A 330 13.86 3.56 -5.79
CA GLY A 330 12.81 3.53 -4.77
C GLY A 330 12.97 2.43 -3.71
N LEU A 331 14.09 1.71 -3.67
CA LEU A 331 14.38 0.74 -2.61
C LEU A 331 15.03 1.42 -1.40
N ARG A 332 14.57 1.05 -0.20
CA ARG A 332 15.33 1.32 1.03
C ARG A 332 16.64 0.52 0.97
N PRO A 333 17.80 1.08 1.39
CA PRO A 333 19.08 0.37 1.36
C PRO A 333 19.07 -1.01 2.05
N ALA A 334 18.33 -1.12 3.16
CA ALA A 334 18.15 -2.38 3.89
C ALA A 334 17.41 -3.47 3.07
N ASN A 335 16.69 -3.10 2.01
CA ASN A 335 15.90 -4.00 1.17
C ASN A 335 16.60 -4.36 -0.14
N HIS A 336 17.86 -3.95 -0.31
CA HIS A 336 18.59 -4.15 -1.55
C HIS A 336 18.73 -5.66 -1.89
N PRO A 337 18.54 -6.08 -3.15
CA PRO A 337 18.58 -7.49 -3.55
C PRO A 337 19.86 -8.23 -3.14
N GLN A 338 21.03 -7.58 -3.24
CA GLN A 338 22.29 -8.18 -2.79
C GLN A 338 22.26 -8.55 -1.29
N ARG A 339 21.75 -7.67 -0.43
CA ARG A 339 21.64 -7.96 1.01
C ARG A 339 20.63 -9.09 1.27
N ARG A 340 19.58 -9.18 0.45
CA ARG A 340 18.54 -10.22 0.56
C ARG A 340 19.03 -11.58 0.09
N LEU A 341 19.83 -11.64 -0.96
CA LEU A 341 20.52 -12.85 -1.39
C LEU A 341 21.58 -13.29 -0.36
N ALA A 342 22.26 -12.34 0.30
CA ALA A 342 23.15 -12.67 1.41
C ALA A 342 22.41 -13.37 2.56
N LEU A 343 21.23 -12.86 2.95
CA LEU A 343 20.37 -13.50 3.93
C LEU A 343 19.96 -14.91 3.49
N ALA A 344 19.52 -15.05 2.23
CA ALA A 344 19.13 -16.33 1.70
C ALA A 344 20.28 -17.35 1.67
N ALA A 345 21.53 -16.91 1.42
CA ALA A 345 22.71 -17.76 1.52
C ALA A 345 22.88 -18.36 2.92
N HIS A 346 22.61 -17.59 3.99
CA HIS A 346 22.62 -18.13 5.36
C HIS A 346 21.54 -19.19 5.58
N TRP A 347 20.35 -18.98 5.03
CA TRP A 347 19.26 -19.98 5.14
C TRP A 347 19.59 -21.28 4.42
N LEU A 348 20.17 -21.18 3.22
CA LEU A 348 20.57 -22.32 2.42
C LEU A 348 21.73 -23.08 3.06
N ASP A 349 22.73 -22.35 3.56
CA ASP A 349 23.89 -22.93 4.24
C ASP A 349 23.51 -23.69 5.52
N ALA A 350 22.57 -23.15 6.29
CA ALA A 350 22.07 -23.83 7.49
C ALA A 350 21.36 -25.16 7.17
N GLY A 351 20.82 -25.31 5.95
CA GLY A 351 20.26 -26.56 5.42
C GLY A 351 19.03 -27.12 6.16
N ASN A 352 18.52 -26.41 7.17
CA ASN A 352 17.48 -26.91 8.09
C ASN A 352 16.33 -25.92 8.29
N LEU A 353 16.21 -24.91 7.42
CA LEU A 353 15.14 -23.93 7.51
C LEU A 353 13.74 -24.56 7.36
N PRO A 354 13.47 -25.44 6.38
CA PRO A 354 12.19 -26.13 6.29
C PRO A 354 11.84 -26.87 7.59
N ASP A 355 12.75 -27.67 8.15
CA ASP A 355 12.53 -28.42 9.40
C ASP A 355 12.31 -27.50 10.62
N LYS A 356 13.01 -26.36 10.68
CA LYS A 356 12.78 -25.36 11.73
C LYS A 356 11.39 -24.74 11.61
N LEU A 357 10.94 -24.44 10.38
CA LEU A 357 9.61 -23.92 10.15
C LEU A 357 8.53 -24.96 10.48
N GLU A 358 8.73 -26.23 10.15
CA GLU A 358 7.79 -27.30 10.53
C GLU A 358 7.67 -27.42 12.05
N ARG A 359 8.80 -27.50 12.76
CA ARG A 359 8.81 -27.53 14.23
C ARG A 359 8.15 -26.31 14.85
N TRP A 360 8.41 -25.12 14.32
CA TRP A 360 7.77 -23.89 14.76
C TRP A 360 6.27 -23.89 14.53
N PHE A 361 5.83 -24.42 13.39
CA PHE A 361 4.42 -24.51 13.04
C PHE A 361 3.66 -25.45 13.98
N SER A 362 4.28 -26.57 14.38
CA SER A 362 3.69 -27.54 15.32
C SER A 362 3.83 -27.15 16.80
N ALA A 363 4.72 -26.22 17.15
CA ALA A 363 4.95 -25.84 18.54
C ALA A 363 3.76 -25.06 19.16
N PRO A 364 3.44 -25.25 20.45
CA PRO A 364 2.45 -24.44 21.15
C PRO A 364 3.02 -23.06 21.47
N ILE A 365 2.81 -22.10 20.56
CA ILE A 365 3.32 -20.73 20.68
C ILE A 365 2.14 -19.79 20.97
N ALA A 366 2.24 -18.99 22.03
CA ALA A 366 1.26 -17.95 22.32
C ALA A 366 1.24 -16.87 21.23
N ASP A 367 0.05 -16.34 20.89
CA ASP A 367 -0.15 -15.41 19.78
C ASP A 367 0.78 -14.19 19.82
N GLN A 368 1.03 -13.63 21.01
CA GLN A 368 1.88 -12.45 21.19
C GLN A 368 3.37 -12.73 20.88
N LYS A 369 3.77 -14.01 20.83
CA LYS A 369 5.15 -14.43 20.55
C LYS A 369 5.35 -14.91 19.11
N LEU A 370 4.30 -14.96 18.28
CA LEU A 370 4.37 -15.49 16.92
C LEU A 370 5.39 -14.76 16.04
N GLU A 371 5.37 -13.42 16.02
CA GLU A 371 6.29 -12.62 15.21
C GLU A 371 7.74 -12.79 15.65
N TRP A 372 8.00 -12.72 16.95
CA TRP A 372 9.35 -12.85 17.50
C TRP A 372 9.91 -14.27 17.33
N SER A 373 9.13 -15.31 17.63
CA SER A 373 9.58 -16.70 17.47
C SER A 373 9.89 -17.06 16.02
N LEU A 374 9.13 -16.52 15.05
CA LEU A 374 9.45 -16.70 13.64
C LEU A 374 10.67 -15.87 13.23
N LEU A 375 10.85 -14.67 13.79
CA LEU A 375 12.05 -13.86 13.58
C LEU A 375 13.30 -14.63 14.00
N GLU A 376 13.31 -15.29 15.17
CA GLU A 376 14.45 -16.08 15.63
C GLU A 376 14.88 -17.18 14.64
N ILE A 377 13.92 -17.78 13.94
CA ILE A 377 14.18 -18.82 12.94
C ILE A 377 14.74 -18.24 11.65
N LEU A 378 14.18 -17.11 11.20
CA LEU A 378 14.52 -16.47 9.93
C LEU A 378 15.72 -15.53 10.03
N GLN A 379 16.11 -15.15 11.24
CA GLN A 379 17.23 -14.25 11.47
C GLN A 379 18.55 -15.01 11.25
N ALA A 380 19.34 -14.55 10.28
CA ALA A 380 20.73 -14.98 10.19
C ALA A 380 21.54 -14.41 11.36
N GLY A 381 22.54 -15.17 11.81
CA GLY A 381 23.55 -14.68 12.73
C GLY A 381 24.32 -13.48 12.16
N ARG A 382 25.30 -12.99 12.90
CA ARG A 382 26.13 -11.87 12.45
C ARG A 382 26.95 -12.28 11.23
N ASP A 383 26.79 -11.54 10.14
CA ASP A 383 27.57 -11.70 8.91
C ASP A 383 28.75 -10.71 8.91
N ASP A 384 29.93 -11.19 8.55
CA ASP A 384 31.17 -10.40 8.59
C ASP A 384 31.12 -9.13 7.72
N PHE A 385 30.46 -9.21 6.56
CA PHE A 385 30.35 -8.11 5.62
C PHE A 385 28.98 -7.46 5.66
N TRP A 386 27.92 -8.24 5.48
CA TRP A 386 26.56 -7.77 5.31
C TRP A 386 25.97 -7.22 6.59
N SER A 387 26.43 -7.57 7.79
CA SER A 387 25.97 -6.85 8.98
C SER A 387 26.45 -5.39 9.01
N TRP A 388 27.42 -5.01 8.17
CA TRP A 388 28.04 -3.68 8.17
C TRP A 388 27.88 -2.91 6.86
N HIS A 389 27.29 -3.49 5.83
CA HIS A 389 27.16 -2.89 4.51
C HIS A 389 25.76 -3.13 3.92
N TRP A 390 25.16 -2.10 3.32
CA TRP A 390 23.87 -2.22 2.63
C TRP A 390 23.99 -2.87 1.25
N THR A 391 25.06 -2.58 0.54
CA THR A 391 25.36 -3.07 -0.82
C THR A 391 26.86 -3.31 -0.96
N LEU A 392 27.28 -4.04 -2.01
CA LEU A 392 28.70 -4.25 -2.32
C LEU A 392 29.48 -2.93 -2.53
N ARG A 393 28.78 -1.83 -2.85
CA ARG A 393 29.37 -0.50 -3.07
C ARG A 393 29.17 0.47 -1.91
N SER A 394 28.37 0.11 -0.90
CA SER A 394 28.08 1.01 0.23
C SER A 394 29.30 1.19 1.14
N ALA A 395 29.37 2.32 1.83
CA ALA A 395 30.35 2.51 2.90
C ALA A 395 30.00 1.61 4.10
N ARG A 396 31.02 1.24 4.88
CA ARG A 396 30.82 0.52 6.14
C ARG A 396 29.99 1.39 7.11
N MET A 397 28.97 0.80 7.69
CA MET A 397 28.13 1.43 8.70
C MET A 397 28.83 1.46 10.06
N THR A 398 28.46 2.42 10.91
CA THR A 398 29.01 2.58 12.26
C THR A 398 28.45 1.57 13.26
N LYS A 399 27.24 1.06 13.01
CA LYS A 399 26.58 0.04 13.83
C LYS A 399 26.20 -1.17 12.98
N SER A 400 26.44 -2.35 13.52
CA SER A 400 25.96 -3.61 12.94
C SER A 400 24.44 -3.58 12.82
N GLN A 401 23.92 -4.03 11.67
CA GLN A 401 22.49 -4.16 11.43
C GLN A 401 22.13 -5.60 11.07
N PRO A 402 20.99 -6.11 11.55
CA PRO A 402 20.51 -7.44 11.17
C PRO A 402 20.18 -7.49 9.67
N LEU A 403 20.25 -8.68 9.08
CA LEU A 403 19.92 -8.88 7.66
C LEU A 403 18.40 -8.92 7.42
N LEU A 404 17.62 -9.30 8.44
CA LEU A 404 16.16 -9.28 8.45
C LEU A 404 15.67 -8.39 9.61
N GLY A 405 14.54 -7.70 9.43
CA GLY A 405 13.92 -6.90 10.49
C GLY A 405 12.52 -7.42 10.80
N ALA A 406 12.02 -7.16 12.01
CA ALA A 406 10.74 -7.68 12.51
C ALA A 406 9.57 -7.48 11.53
N GLN A 407 9.40 -6.28 10.99
CA GLN A 407 8.32 -5.99 10.04
C GLN A 407 8.33 -6.89 8.78
N ARG A 408 9.49 -7.43 8.39
CA ARG A 408 9.61 -8.33 7.22
C ARG A 408 9.19 -9.75 7.54
N VAL A 409 9.29 -10.14 8.80
CA VAL A 409 8.80 -11.44 9.27
C VAL A 409 7.30 -11.51 9.11
N THR A 410 6.57 -10.43 9.41
CA THR A 410 5.13 -10.37 9.15
C THR A 410 4.81 -10.59 7.68
N ASP A 411 5.52 -9.95 6.74
CA ASP A 411 5.30 -10.18 5.30
C ASP A 411 5.56 -11.64 4.90
N LEU A 412 6.65 -12.25 5.40
CA LEU A 412 6.98 -13.65 5.13
C LEU A 412 5.94 -14.60 5.74
N ALA A 413 5.46 -14.33 6.95
CA ALA A 413 4.44 -15.11 7.62
C ALA A 413 3.13 -15.14 6.83
N VAL A 414 2.56 -13.97 6.54
CA VAL A 414 1.22 -13.86 5.96
C VAL A 414 1.18 -14.09 4.46
N ASN A 415 2.30 -13.89 3.74
CA ASN A 415 2.33 -14.07 2.29
C ASN A 415 2.95 -15.39 1.83
N VAL A 416 3.74 -16.08 2.68
CA VAL A 416 4.50 -17.28 2.30
C VAL A 416 4.27 -18.42 3.28
N VAL A 417 4.76 -18.29 4.51
CA VAL A 417 4.86 -19.42 5.47
C VAL A 417 3.48 -19.97 5.83
N LEU A 418 2.54 -19.12 6.27
CA LEU A 418 1.21 -19.56 6.68
C LEU A 418 0.35 -20.03 5.48
N PRO A 419 0.31 -19.35 4.32
CA PRO A 419 -0.36 -19.88 3.14
C PRO A 419 0.19 -21.24 2.67
N TRP A 420 1.51 -21.44 2.74
CA TRP A 420 2.15 -22.70 2.38
C TRP A 420 1.75 -23.84 3.34
N PHE A 421 1.81 -23.61 4.66
CA PHE A 421 1.35 -24.59 5.65
C PHE A 421 -0.15 -24.87 5.54
N TRP A 422 -0.97 -23.83 5.35
CA TRP A 422 -2.41 -23.99 5.19
C TRP A 422 -2.75 -24.92 4.03
N MET A 423 -2.13 -24.72 2.87
CA MET A 423 -2.41 -25.59 1.72
C MET A 423 -1.84 -27.00 1.92
N ARG A 424 -0.68 -27.16 2.54
CA ARG A 424 -0.17 -28.50 2.90
C ARG A 424 -1.13 -29.25 3.81
N ALA A 425 -1.72 -28.56 4.79
CA ALA A 425 -2.71 -29.15 5.68
C ALA A 425 -3.99 -29.54 4.93
N VAL A 426 -4.47 -28.70 3.99
CA VAL A 426 -5.62 -29.01 3.12
C VAL A 426 -5.35 -30.24 2.26
N VAL A 427 -4.22 -30.28 1.55
CA VAL A 427 -3.86 -31.40 0.68
C VAL A 427 -3.60 -32.68 1.49
N GLY A 428 -2.96 -32.54 2.66
CA GLY A 428 -2.74 -33.62 3.61
C GLY A 428 -3.97 -34.03 4.42
N LYS A 429 -5.14 -33.43 4.16
CA LYS A 429 -6.42 -33.68 4.86
C LYS A 429 -6.30 -33.61 6.39
N SER A 430 -5.48 -32.68 6.88
CA SER A 430 -5.25 -32.46 8.31
C SER A 430 -5.99 -31.21 8.78
N ASP A 431 -7.23 -31.40 9.27
CA ASP A 431 -8.04 -30.28 9.74
C ASP A 431 -7.42 -29.55 10.94
N GLY A 432 -6.77 -30.27 11.85
CA GLY A 432 -6.09 -29.66 12.99
C GLY A 432 -4.97 -28.71 12.56
N LEU A 433 -4.13 -29.12 11.60
CA LEU A 433 -3.08 -28.26 11.06
C LEU A 433 -3.65 -27.11 10.23
N ARG A 434 -4.75 -27.34 9.50
CA ARG A 434 -5.44 -26.29 8.73
C ARG A 434 -5.94 -25.19 9.67
N GLN A 435 -6.64 -25.58 10.75
CA GLN A 435 -7.13 -24.66 11.77
C GLN A 435 -5.99 -23.95 12.50
N ALA A 436 -4.88 -24.62 12.78
CA ALA A 436 -3.70 -23.99 13.37
C ALA A 436 -3.09 -22.91 12.45
N ALA A 437 -3.02 -23.15 11.14
CA ALA A 437 -2.57 -22.15 10.17
C ALA A 437 -3.54 -20.96 10.08
N GLU A 438 -4.85 -21.22 10.05
CA GLU A 438 -5.88 -20.17 10.06
C GLU A 438 -5.79 -19.32 11.34
N HIS A 439 -5.76 -19.96 12.51
CA HIS A 439 -5.64 -19.29 13.81
C HIS A 439 -4.41 -18.37 13.83
N ARG A 440 -3.23 -18.89 13.50
CA ARG A 440 -1.99 -18.08 13.46
C ARG A 440 -2.07 -16.94 12.46
N TYR A 441 -2.73 -17.13 11.31
CA TYR A 441 -2.91 -16.08 10.31
C TYR A 441 -3.80 -14.95 10.81
N PHE A 442 -4.93 -15.28 11.46
CA PHE A 442 -5.87 -14.30 11.98
C PHE A 442 -5.41 -13.62 13.27
N ALA A 443 -4.64 -14.32 14.11
CA ALA A 443 -4.05 -13.79 15.34
C ALA A 443 -2.77 -12.97 15.11
N TRP A 444 -2.18 -13.02 13.91
CA TRP A 444 -0.90 -12.35 13.63
C TRP A 444 -1.00 -10.82 13.86
N PRO A 445 -0.07 -10.21 14.62
CA PRO A 445 -0.11 -8.79 14.93
C PRO A 445 -0.05 -7.92 13.67
N ARG A 446 -0.71 -6.76 13.69
CA ARG A 446 -0.66 -5.83 12.55
C ARG A 446 0.76 -5.38 12.23
N SER A 447 1.07 -5.21 10.95
CA SER A 447 2.32 -4.60 10.49
C SER A 447 2.17 -3.09 10.27
N GLU A 448 3.28 -2.41 9.99
CA GLU A 448 3.25 -1.03 9.50
C GLU A 448 2.60 -0.93 8.12
N ASP A 449 1.85 0.14 7.90
CA ASP A 449 1.21 0.37 6.62
C ASP A 449 2.24 0.79 5.57
N ASN A 450 2.36 -0.01 4.51
CA ASN A 450 3.06 0.41 3.30
C ASN A 450 2.20 1.37 2.46
N ALA A 451 2.76 1.98 1.42
CA ALA A 451 2.02 2.96 0.59
C ALA A 451 0.71 2.40 0.00
N VAL A 452 0.70 1.13 -0.42
CA VAL A 452 -0.50 0.47 -0.96
C VAL A 452 -1.56 0.32 0.10
N LEU A 453 -1.19 -0.11 1.31
CA LEU A 453 -2.12 -0.28 2.41
C LEU A 453 -2.63 1.07 2.95
N ARG A 454 -1.79 2.10 3.02
CA ARG A 454 -2.22 3.47 3.34
C ARG A 454 -3.26 3.97 2.34
N LEU A 455 -3.01 3.78 1.04
CA LEU A 455 -3.99 4.14 0.01
C LEU A 455 -5.28 3.33 0.15
N ALA A 456 -5.19 2.02 0.36
CA ALA A 456 -6.36 1.17 0.59
C ALA A 456 -7.21 1.69 1.77
N ARG A 457 -6.57 1.99 2.90
CA ARG A 457 -7.23 2.58 4.07
C ARG A 457 -7.89 3.91 3.77
N GLN A 458 -7.20 4.79 3.05
CA GLN A 458 -7.77 6.06 2.64
C GLN A 458 -9.03 5.85 1.80
N ARG A 459 -8.94 4.98 0.79
CA ARG A 459 -10.04 4.71 -0.14
C ARG A 459 -11.24 4.04 0.54
N LEU A 460 -11.01 3.05 1.37
CA LEU A 460 -12.09 2.22 1.94
C LEU A 460 -12.61 2.75 3.27
N LEU A 461 -11.75 3.35 4.10
CA LEU A 461 -12.09 3.74 5.47
C LEU A 461 -11.99 5.26 5.70
N GLY A 462 -11.74 6.04 4.64
CA GLY A 462 -11.70 7.51 4.70
C GLY A 462 -10.62 8.06 5.63
N GLY A 463 -9.52 7.31 5.84
CA GLY A 463 -8.43 7.71 6.75
C GLY A 463 -8.73 7.51 8.24
N THR A 464 -9.91 7.00 8.62
CA THR A 464 -10.31 6.84 10.02
C THR A 464 -9.47 5.80 10.79
N LYS A 465 -9.51 5.94 12.13
CA LYS A 465 -8.50 5.53 13.12
C LYS A 465 -7.90 4.13 12.92
N ALA A 466 -6.59 4.06 13.14
CA ALA A 466 -5.73 2.87 13.20
C ALA A 466 -6.34 1.63 13.90
N GLY A 467 -7.32 1.81 14.81
CA GLY A 467 -7.95 0.75 15.60
C GLY A 467 -8.85 -0.23 14.85
N ALA A 468 -9.30 0.09 13.62
CA ALA A 468 -10.12 -0.84 12.83
C ALA A 468 -9.32 -2.04 12.30
N LEU A 469 -8.01 -1.88 12.02
CA LEU A 469 -7.14 -2.95 11.52
C LEU A 469 -6.22 -3.44 12.64
N ARG A 470 -6.74 -4.36 13.46
CA ARG A 470 -6.03 -4.85 14.65
C ARG A 470 -5.00 -5.93 14.34
N THR A 471 -5.17 -6.67 13.24
CA THR A 471 -4.32 -7.80 12.86
C THR A 471 -3.83 -7.69 11.42
N ALA A 472 -2.75 -8.40 11.10
CA ALA A 472 -2.23 -8.46 9.73
C ALA A 472 -3.24 -9.09 8.76
N ALA A 473 -4.05 -10.05 9.22
CA ALA A 473 -5.13 -10.62 8.41
C ALA A 473 -6.13 -9.54 7.97
N MET A 474 -6.57 -8.64 8.85
CA MET A 474 -7.47 -7.55 8.45
C MET A 474 -6.84 -6.61 7.42
N GLN A 475 -5.53 -6.34 7.54
CA GLN A 475 -4.78 -5.60 6.53
C GLN A 475 -4.76 -6.35 5.19
N GLN A 476 -4.57 -7.67 5.21
CA GLN A 476 -4.65 -8.52 4.01
C GLN A 476 -6.07 -8.53 3.41
N GLY A 477 -7.12 -8.55 4.23
CA GLY A 477 -8.52 -8.45 3.79
C GLY A 477 -8.80 -7.14 3.07
N LEU A 478 -8.31 -6.01 3.59
CA LEU A 478 -8.43 -4.73 2.92
C LEU A 478 -7.76 -4.72 1.54
N LEU A 479 -6.55 -5.29 1.43
CA LEU A 479 -5.85 -5.46 0.15
C LEU A 479 -6.57 -6.40 -0.81
N GLN A 480 -7.33 -7.38 -0.30
CA GLN A 480 -8.15 -8.26 -1.12
C GLN A 480 -9.35 -7.51 -1.71
N ILE A 481 -10.05 -6.70 -0.91
CA ILE A 481 -11.15 -5.85 -1.39
C ILE A 481 -10.66 -4.88 -2.47
N VAL A 482 -9.49 -4.25 -2.26
CA VAL A 482 -8.87 -3.40 -3.30
C VAL A 482 -8.66 -4.18 -4.59
N ARG A 483 -8.12 -5.39 -4.50
CA ARG A 483 -7.86 -6.23 -5.67
C ARG A 483 -9.16 -6.59 -6.39
N ASP A 484 -10.19 -7.00 -5.67
CA ASP A 484 -11.40 -7.54 -6.27
C ASP A 484 -12.29 -6.43 -6.85
N PHE A 485 -12.23 -5.22 -6.28
CA PHE A 485 -13.11 -4.12 -6.68
C PHE A 485 -12.34 -2.87 -7.15
N CYS A 486 -11.56 -2.23 -6.28
CA CYS A 486 -10.95 -0.93 -6.59
C CYS A 486 -9.98 -0.99 -7.78
N ALA A 487 -9.30 -2.11 -8.00
CA ALA A 487 -8.38 -2.29 -9.13
C ALA A 487 -9.09 -2.37 -10.49
N HIS A 488 -10.41 -2.59 -10.49
CA HIS A 488 -11.26 -2.69 -11.68
C HIS A 488 -12.14 -1.44 -11.87
N SER A 489 -11.86 -0.36 -11.16
CA SER A 489 -12.61 0.89 -11.25
C SER A 489 -11.66 2.09 -11.23
N ASN A 490 -12.13 3.22 -11.75
CA ASN A 490 -11.34 4.44 -11.80
C ASN A 490 -11.29 5.15 -10.42
N ALA A 491 -10.61 6.30 -10.37
CA ALA A 491 -10.47 7.05 -9.13
C ALA A 491 -11.81 7.53 -8.54
N LEU A 492 -12.84 7.75 -9.37
CA LEU A 492 -14.18 8.15 -8.94
C LEU A 492 -15.07 6.97 -8.50
N CYS A 493 -14.59 5.73 -8.58
CA CYS A 493 -15.37 4.50 -8.35
C CYS A 493 -16.54 4.31 -9.35
N GLU A 494 -16.46 4.86 -10.56
CA GLU A 494 -17.50 4.66 -11.57
C GLU A 494 -17.67 3.16 -11.87
N ASN A 495 -18.93 2.72 -11.91
CA ASN A 495 -19.33 1.32 -12.13
C ASN A 495 -18.75 0.31 -11.10
N CYS A 496 -18.21 0.79 -9.97
CA CYS A 496 -17.79 -0.10 -8.89
C CYS A 496 -19.01 -0.64 -8.16
N ARG A 497 -19.17 -1.97 -8.13
CA ARG A 497 -20.32 -2.62 -7.47
C ARG A 497 -20.20 -2.70 -5.94
N PHE A 498 -19.00 -2.53 -5.39
CA PHE A 498 -18.74 -2.74 -3.97
C PHE A 498 -19.57 -1.83 -3.03
N PRO A 499 -19.71 -0.51 -3.29
CA PRO A 499 -20.55 0.36 -2.45
C PRO A 499 -22.02 -0.07 -2.39
N GLU A 500 -22.56 -0.66 -3.45
CA GLU A 500 -23.94 -1.16 -3.49
C GLU A 500 -24.10 -2.45 -2.70
N LEU A 501 -23.12 -3.37 -2.80
CA LEU A 501 -23.10 -4.61 -2.01
C LEU A 501 -23.08 -4.32 -0.50
N VAL A 502 -22.25 -3.34 -0.08
CA VAL A 502 -22.17 -2.93 1.32
C VAL A 502 -23.48 -2.28 1.79
N ARG A 503 -24.12 -1.44 0.96
CA ARG A 503 -25.45 -0.87 1.27
C ARG A 503 -26.53 -1.94 1.40
N GLY A 504 -26.52 -2.94 0.51
CA GLY A 504 -27.43 -4.08 0.57
C GLY A 504 -27.29 -4.88 1.87
N LEU A 505 -26.05 -5.08 2.34
CA LEU A 505 -25.79 -5.71 3.62
C LEU A 505 -26.38 -4.91 4.79
N ASN A 506 -26.21 -3.59 4.80
CA ASN A 506 -26.75 -2.72 5.85
C ASN A 506 -28.29 -2.73 5.87
N ALA A 507 -28.92 -2.68 4.70
CA ALA A 507 -30.38 -2.76 4.58
C ALA A 507 -30.93 -4.11 5.07
N GLY A 508 -30.24 -5.22 4.78
CA GLY A 508 -30.61 -6.54 5.28
C GLY A 508 -30.53 -6.67 6.80
N LEU A 509 -29.56 -6.01 7.45
CA LEU A 509 -29.46 -5.97 8.91
C LEU A 509 -30.62 -5.19 9.56
N GLN A 510 -31.03 -4.08 8.96
CA GLN A 510 -32.14 -3.26 9.45
C GLN A 510 -33.52 -3.91 9.22
N GLY A 511 -33.66 -4.75 8.18
CA GLY A 511 -34.91 -5.46 7.87
C GLY A 511 -35.24 -6.64 8.80
N HIS A 512 -34.28 -7.10 9.62
CA HIS A 512 -34.46 -8.25 10.51
C HIS A 512 -34.85 -7.89 11.96
N GLU A 513 -35.08 -6.61 12.28
CA GLU A 513 -35.32 -6.14 13.65
C GLU A 513 -36.80 -5.85 14.01
N ILE A 514 -37.78 -6.46 13.32
CA ILE A 514 -39.20 -6.41 13.72
C ILE A 514 -39.84 -7.79 13.59
N ASN A 515 -39.67 -8.62 14.63
CA ASN A 515 -40.77 -9.38 15.22
C ASN A 515 -40.27 -10.03 16.52
N PRO A 516 -40.79 -9.65 17.71
CA PRO A 516 -40.55 -10.44 18.91
C PRO A 516 -41.20 -11.82 18.72
N PRO A 517 -40.62 -12.90 19.25
CA PRO A 517 -41.23 -14.22 19.16
C PRO A 517 -42.60 -14.20 19.87
N PRO A 518 -43.64 -14.86 19.32
CA PRO A 518 -44.91 -14.97 20.01
C PRO A 518 -44.69 -15.74 21.32
N LYS A 519 -45.26 -15.21 22.41
CA LYS A 519 -45.26 -15.87 23.72
C LYS A 519 -45.93 -17.26 23.60
N PRO A 520 -45.45 -18.28 24.32
CA PRO A 520 -46.07 -19.59 24.31
C PRO A 520 -47.41 -19.52 25.04
N THR A 521 -48.51 -19.72 24.29
CA THR A 521 -49.82 -20.01 24.87
C THR A 521 -49.86 -21.47 25.33
N ARG A 522 -50.21 -21.67 26.60
CA ARG A 522 -50.54 -22.96 27.20
C ARG A 522 -51.91 -23.46 26.71
N ASP A 523 -52.01 -24.79 26.66
CA ASP A 523 -53.19 -25.66 26.64
C ASP A 523 -53.95 -25.88 25.31
N ALA A 524 -53.74 -27.06 24.71
CA ALA A 524 -54.68 -28.19 24.81
C ALA A 524 -54.06 -29.48 24.18
N SER A 525 -54.06 -30.58 24.95
CA SER A 525 -53.71 -31.95 24.52
C SER A 525 -54.89 -32.64 23.79
N PRO A 526 -54.84 -33.96 23.52
CA PRO A 526 -54.24 -34.60 22.34
C PRO A 526 -55.30 -35.34 21.50
N ASP A 527 -55.04 -35.62 20.22
CA ASP A 527 -55.76 -36.73 19.57
C ASP A 527 -54.87 -37.51 18.60
N ASN A 528 -55.19 -38.79 18.56
CA ASN A 528 -54.39 -39.96 18.26
C ASN A 528 -54.80 -40.51 16.89
N ARG A 529 -53.84 -40.85 16.00
CA ARG A 529 -53.95 -41.80 14.85
C ARG A 529 -52.62 -41.78 14.07
N ARG A 530 -51.66 -42.69 14.31
CA ARG A 530 -51.49 -44.11 13.87
C ARG A 530 -51.44 -44.37 12.35
N LEU A 531 -50.28 -44.94 11.95
CA LEU A 531 -49.97 -45.88 10.85
C LEU A 531 -49.76 -45.28 9.45
N ASP A 532 -48.85 -45.75 8.60
CA ASP A 532 -47.51 -46.40 8.64
C ASP A 532 -47.07 -46.50 7.15
N PRO A 533 -45.78 -46.75 6.82
CA PRO A 533 -45.19 -46.51 5.51
C PRO A 533 -45.11 -47.77 4.63
N PRO A 534 -44.51 -47.65 3.42
CA PRO A 534 -43.32 -48.45 3.12
C PRO A 534 -42.03 -47.64 2.96
#